data_AF-A0A6A7RYF3-F1
#
_entry.id   AF-A0A6A7RYF3-F1
#
_cell.length_a   1.000
_cell.length_b   1.000
_cell.length_c   1.000
_cell.angle_alpha   90.00
_cell.angle_beta   90.00
_cell.angle_gamma   90.00
#
_symmetry.space_group_name_H-M   'P 1'
#
loop_
_entity.id
_entity.type
_entity.pdbx_description
1 polymer ?
#
loop_
_entity_poly.entity_id
_entity_poly.type
_entity_poly.pdbx_seq_one_letter_code
_entity_poly.pdbx_strand_id
1 'polypeptide(L)'
;MYIVDDPTLALIARFLGDVASEAYSDEEFFNRQLSAVEAYVEGFPEDERDARALQWIEANAMHYRQQWQKQTAINSLASRRCPDCPLAGGHEEKPCAIHRRWLRLLERYAADKLSSHEYVEMSLALLAAHKSWLKVTRRREPLESARSTALYAS
;
A
#
# COMPACT_ATOMS: atom_id res chain seq x y z
N MET A 1 -12.34 10.81 6.51
CA MET A 1 -12.83 10.85 5.11
C MET A 1 -11.61 10.86 4.22
N TYR A 2 -11.24 9.70 3.68
CA TYR A 2 -9.99 9.50 2.92
C TYR A 2 -10.25 9.87 1.46
N ILE A 3 -10.01 11.14 1.10
CA ILE A 3 -10.03 11.57 -0.30
C ILE A 3 -8.67 11.22 -0.88
N VAL A 4 -8.61 10.06 -1.53
CA VAL A 4 -7.49 9.70 -2.40
C VAL A 4 -7.88 10.21 -3.78
N ASP A 5 -7.10 11.15 -4.31
CA ASP A 5 -7.36 11.73 -5.63
C ASP A 5 -7.02 10.76 -6.79
N ASP A 6 -6.48 9.58 -6.43
CA ASP A 6 -6.20 8.43 -7.29
C ASP A 6 -7.32 7.36 -7.19
N PRO A 7 -8.07 7.08 -8.28
CA PRO A 7 -9.19 6.12 -8.24
C PRO A 7 -8.73 4.67 -8.08
N THR A 8 -7.51 4.32 -8.50
CA THR A 8 -6.96 2.97 -8.38
C THR A 8 -6.69 2.66 -6.90
N LEU A 9 -6.04 3.59 -6.20
CA LEU A 9 -5.77 3.48 -4.77
C LEU A 9 -7.04 3.57 -3.93
N ALA A 10 -8.01 4.42 -4.30
CA ALA A 10 -9.31 4.47 -3.64
C ALA A 10 -10.03 3.10 -3.66
N LEU A 11 -9.98 2.38 -4.79
CA LEU A 11 -10.50 1.02 -4.89
C LEU A 11 -9.70 0.04 -4.02
N ILE A 12 -8.37 0.07 -4.08
CA ILE A 12 -7.49 -0.82 -3.30
C ILE A 12 -7.74 -0.63 -1.79
N ALA A 13 -7.78 0.61 -1.32
CA ALA A 13 -8.10 0.95 0.07
C ALA A 13 -9.48 0.42 0.48
N ARG A 14 -10.51 0.65 -0.35
CA ARG A 14 -11.87 0.16 -0.11
C ARG A 14 -11.95 -1.37 0.04
N PHE A 15 -11.18 -2.12 -0.75
CA PHE A 15 -11.20 -3.59 -0.70
C PHE A 15 -10.28 -4.20 0.37
N LEU A 16 -9.23 -3.49 0.81
CA LEU A 16 -8.28 -4.00 1.81
C LEU A 16 -8.57 -3.52 3.25
N GLY A 17 -9.53 -2.60 3.46
CA GLY A 17 -9.96 -2.10 4.76
C GLY A 17 -9.45 -0.69 5.07
N ASP A 18 -10.00 -0.03 6.10
CA ASP A 18 -9.78 1.40 6.35
C ASP A 18 -8.30 1.77 6.50
N VAL A 19 -7.76 2.52 5.54
CA VAL A 19 -6.34 2.91 5.43
C VAL A 19 -6.11 4.10 6.35
N ALA A 20 -6.16 3.84 7.66
CA ALA A 20 -5.83 4.82 8.68
C ALA A 20 -4.39 5.31 8.44
N SER A 21 -4.23 6.63 8.38
CA SER A 21 -2.95 7.29 8.15
C SER A 21 -2.10 7.24 9.42
N GLU A 22 -1.29 6.20 9.56
CA GLU A 22 -0.15 6.23 10.46
C GLU A 22 0.87 7.22 9.89
N ALA A 23 1.13 8.31 10.61
CA ALA A 23 1.90 9.49 10.18
C ALA A 23 3.43 9.26 10.04
N TYR A 24 3.84 8.03 9.72
CA TYR A 24 5.20 7.54 9.87
C TYR A 24 6.11 7.78 8.65
N SER A 25 5.68 8.62 7.69
CA SER A 25 6.44 8.90 6.45
C SER A 25 6.52 10.37 6.06
N ASP A 26 6.12 11.28 6.94
CA ASP A 26 6.01 12.70 6.59
C ASP A 26 7.38 13.38 6.46
N GLU A 27 8.35 13.03 7.31
CA GLU A 27 9.67 13.67 7.36
C GLU A 27 10.56 13.34 6.13
N GLU A 28 10.70 12.06 5.76
CA GLU A 28 11.49 11.68 4.57
C GLU A 28 10.86 12.22 3.28
N PHE A 29 9.52 12.22 3.20
CA PHE A 29 8.81 12.80 2.06
C PHE A 29 9.03 14.31 1.96
N PHE A 30 8.90 15.03 3.08
CA PHE A 30 9.10 16.48 3.13
C PHE A 30 10.53 16.86 2.75
N ASN A 31 11.54 16.18 3.30
CA ASN A 31 12.95 16.42 2.97
C ASN A 31 13.24 16.24 1.48
N ARG A 32 12.63 15.22 0.82
CA ARG A 32 12.75 15.05 -0.63
C ARG A 32 12.13 16.20 -1.43
N GLN A 33 11.00 16.75 -0.99
CA GLN A 33 10.40 17.90 -1.68
C GLN A 33 11.23 19.17 -1.45
N LEU A 34 11.74 19.38 -0.24
CA LEU A 34 12.61 20.50 0.08
C LEU A 34 13.86 20.50 -0.80
N SER A 35 14.58 19.37 -0.90
CA SER A 35 15.75 19.25 -1.78
C SER A 35 15.43 19.39 -3.27
N ALA A 36 14.20 19.08 -3.71
CA ALA A 36 13.77 19.34 -5.08
C ALA A 36 13.53 20.84 -5.35
N VAL A 37 13.02 21.59 -4.36
CA VAL A 37 12.88 23.05 -4.43
C VAL A 37 14.26 23.71 -4.39
N GLU A 38 15.14 23.29 -3.47
CA GLU A 38 16.51 23.80 -3.33
C GLU A 38 17.29 23.66 -4.65
N ALA A 39 17.33 22.45 -5.22
CA ALA A 39 18.00 22.18 -6.50
C ALA A 39 17.40 22.95 -7.70
N TYR A 40 16.12 23.33 -7.63
CA TYR A 40 15.50 24.19 -8.64
C TYR A 40 15.92 25.66 -8.47
N VAL A 41 15.94 26.19 -7.25
CA VAL A 41 16.25 27.62 -7.01
C VAL A 41 17.75 27.93 -7.06
N GLU A 42 18.63 26.96 -6.84
CA GLU A 42 20.09 27.13 -6.99
C GLU A 42 20.49 27.70 -8.37
N GLY A 43 19.73 27.36 -9.43
CA GLY A 43 19.95 27.85 -10.79
C GLY A 43 19.60 29.32 -11.02
N PHE A 44 19.06 30.03 -10.03
CA PHE A 44 18.62 31.42 -10.15
C PHE A 44 19.44 32.38 -9.25
N PRO A 45 19.53 33.68 -9.62
CA PRO A 45 20.08 34.75 -8.77
C PRO A 45 19.38 34.82 -7.41
N GLU A 46 20.10 35.18 -6.35
CA GLU A 46 19.57 35.18 -4.97
C GLU A 46 18.31 36.03 -4.79
N ASP A 47 18.23 37.16 -5.49
CA ASP A 47 17.08 38.08 -5.51
C ASP A 47 15.84 37.50 -6.22
N GLU A 48 16.00 36.48 -7.06
CA GLU A 48 14.89 35.75 -7.68
C GLU A 48 14.48 34.49 -6.89
N ARG A 49 15.36 33.91 -6.04
CA ARG A 49 15.15 32.57 -5.45
C ARG A 49 13.83 32.39 -4.72
N ASP A 50 13.44 33.36 -3.89
CA ASP A 50 12.18 33.30 -3.13
C ASP A 50 10.96 33.29 -4.05
N ALA A 51 10.96 34.12 -5.10
CA ALA A 51 9.87 34.18 -6.08
C ALA A 51 9.80 32.88 -6.92
N ARG A 52 10.96 32.27 -7.23
CA ARG A 52 11.06 30.99 -7.93
C ARG A 52 10.59 29.83 -7.05
N ALA A 53 10.93 29.83 -5.76
CA ALA A 53 10.45 28.84 -4.79
C ALA A 53 8.92 28.85 -4.71
N LEU A 54 8.31 30.04 -4.59
CA LEU A 54 6.85 30.19 -4.56
C LEU A 54 6.18 29.68 -5.84
N GLN A 55 6.65 30.09 -7.02
CA GLN A 55 6.14 29.59 -8.31
C GLN A 55 6.24 28.06 -8.43
N TRP A 56 7.35 27.48 -7.97
CA TRP A 56 7.54 26.04 -7.98
C TRP A 56 6.56 25.33 -7.05
N ILE A 57 6.36 25.84 -5.82
CA ILE A 57 5.40 25.29 -4.87
C ILE A 57 3.97 25.38 -5.43
N GLU A 58 3.56 26.53 -5.97
CA GLU A 58 2.23 26.70 -6.58
C GLU A 58 1.98 25.71 -7.74
N ALA A 59 2.98 25.49 -8.60
CA ALA A 59 2.88 24.55 -9.71
C ALA A 59 2.86 23.07 -9.27
N ASN A 60 3.56 22.72 -8.18
CA ASN A 60 3.79 21.32 -7.79
C ASN A 60 2.99 20.84 -6.56
N ALA A 61 2.38 21.73 -5.76
CA ALA A 61 1.73 21.36 -4.50
C ALA A 61 0.64 20.28 -4.64
N MET A 62 -0.16 20.32 -5.71
CA MET A 62 -1.15 19.27 -5.99
C MET A 62 -0.48 17.93 -6.29
N HIS A 63 0.60 17.92 -7.07
CA HIS A 63 1.35 16.71 -7.38
C HIS A 63 1.99 16.12 -6.12
N TYR A 64 2.64 16.95 -5.29
CA TYR A 64 3.21 16.51 -4.01
C TYR A 64 2.15 15.93 -3.06
N ARG A 65 0.97 16.53 -2.98
CA ARG A 65 -0.15 15.98 -2.22
C ARG A 65 -0.59 14.60 -2.72
N GLN A 66 -0.68 14.43 -4.04
CA GLN A 66 -1.00 13.13 -4.64
C GLN A 66 0.09 12.10 -4.33
N GLN A 67 1.37 12.43 -4.55
CA GLN A 67 2.50 11.55 -4.23
C GLN A 67 2.50 11.11 -2.75
N TRP A 68 2.27 12.04 -1.83
CA TRP A 68 2.14 11.75 -0.41
C TRP A 68 0.97 10.80 -0.11
N GLN A 69 -0.22 11.06 -0.67
CA GLN A 69 -1.37 10.14 -0.55
C GLN A 69 -1.02 8.73 -1.07
N LYS A 70 -0.35 8.64 -2.23
CA LYS A 70 0.09 7.35 -2.80
C LYS A 70 1.02 6.61 -1.83
N GLN A 71 2.02 7.30 -1.30
CA GLN A 71 3.01 6.68 -0.39
C GLN A 71 2.40 6.29 0.97
N THR A 72 1.55 7.13 1.57
CA THR A 72 0.86 6.82 2.83
C THR A 72 -0.05 5.60 2.67
N ALA A 73 -0.77 5.50 1.54
CA ALA A 73 -1.58 4.32 1.24
C ALA A 73 -0.72 3.06 1.12
N ILE A 74 0.45 3.12 0.46
CA ILE A 74 1.38 1.99 0.37
C ILE A 74 1.88 1.56 1.75
N ASN A 75 2.32 2.50 2.59
CA ASN A 75 2.91 2.17 3.89
C ASN A 75 1.89 1.43 4.79
N SER A 76 0.65 1.89 4.82
CA SER A 76 -0.47 1.27 5.54
C SER A 76 -0.92 -0.08 4.93
N LEU A 77 -0.65 -0.32 3.65
CA LEU A 77 -0.91 -1.61 2.99
C LEU A 77 0.26 -2.60 3.14
N ALA A 78 1.50 -2.12 3.24
CA ALA A 78 2.70 -2.93 3.41
C ALA A 78 2.79 -3.59 4.80
N SER A 79 2.19 -2.97 5.82
CA SER A 79 2.06 -3.55 7.16
C SER A 79 0.95 -4.61 7.27
N ARG A 80 0.08 -4.75 6.26
CA ARG A 80 -1.06 -5.68 6.31
C ARG A 80 -0.71 -7.09 5.88
N ARG A 81 -1.36 -8.04 6.56
CA ARG A 81 -1.31 -9.47 6.23
C ARG A 81 -2.58 -9.88 5.49
N CYS A 82 -2.47 -10.85 4.60
CA CYS A 82 -3.65 -11.51 4.02
C CYS A 82 -4.29 -12.38 5.12
N PRO A 83 -5.56 -12.14 5.53
CA PRO A 83 -6.16 -12.79 6.69
C PRO A 83 -6.28 -14.32 6.53
N ASP A 84 -6.63 -14.78 5.33
CA ASP A 84 -6.79 -16.21 4.99
C ASP A 84 -5.65 -16.71 4.06
N CYS A 85 -4.39 -16.33 4.31
CA CYS A 85 -3.31 -16.63 3.37
C CYS A 85 -2.99 -18.15 3.29
N PRO A 86 -3.26 -18.86 2.17
CA PRO A 86 -2.96 -20.29 2.07
C PRO A 86 -1.46 -20.59 1.95
N LEU A 87 -0.62 -19.55 1.79
CA LEU A 87 0.83 -19.63 1.68
C LEU A 87 1.57 -19.34 2.99
N ALA A 88 0.86 -18.86 4.02
CA ALA A 88 1.41 -18.70 5.35
C ALA A 88 0.77 -19.76 6.25
N GLY A 89 1.51 -20.84 6.51
CA GLY A 89 1.29 -21.59 7.75
C GLY A 89 1.39 -20.59 8.90
N GLY A 90 0.43 -20.60 9.82
CA GLY A 90 0.20 -19.48 10.73
C GLY A 90 1.43 -19.05 11.55
N HIS A 91 1.43 -17.77 11.96
CA HIS A 91 2.42 -17.14 12.83
C HIS A 91 3.79 -16.74 12.24
N GLU A 92 3.84 -16.24 11.00
CA GLU A 92 4.91 -15.30 10.61
C GLU A 92 4.43 -13.83 10.62
N GLU A 93 5.32 -12.95 11.09
CA GLU A 93 5.17 -11.49 11.07
C GLU A 93 5.33 -10.89 9.67
N LYS A 94 5.76 -11.70 8.70
CA LYS A 94 6.23 -11.24 7.39
C LYS A 94 5.16 -11.48 6.31
N PRO A 95 4.97 -10.53 5.36
CA PRO A 95 4.07 -10.76 4.22
C PRO A 95 4.54 -11.93 3.36
N CYS A 96 3.59 -12.67 2.77
CA CYS A 96 3.86 -13.85 1.95
C CYS A 96 4.53 -13.48 0.61
N ALA A 97 5.09 -14.48 -0.09
CA ALA A 97 5.85 -14.26 -1.32
C ALA A 97 5.05 -13.54 -2.44
N ILE A 98 3.74 -13.79 -2.55
CA ILE A 98 2.86 -13.09 -3.51
C ILE A 98 2.63 -11.65 -3.06
N HIS A 99 2.33 -11.43 -1.78
CA HIS A 99 2.11 -10.09 -1.23
C HIS A 99 3.35 -9.20 -1.41
N ARG A 100 4.57 -9.71 -1.14
CA ARG A 100 5.82 -8.98 -1.41
C ARG A 100 6.04 -8.67 -2.91
N ARG A 101 5.56 -9.53 -3.82
CA ARG A 101 5.63 -9.27 -5.27
C ARG A 101 4.63 -8.19 -5.68
N TRP A 102 3.44 -8.20 -5.09
CA TRP A 102 2.40 -7.19 -5.32
C TRP A 102 2.78 -5.81 -4.75
N LEU A 103 3.34 -5.74 -3.54
CA LEU A 103 3.84 -4.48 -2.97
C LEU A 103 4.84 -3.78 -3.91
N ARG A 104 5.76 -4.52 -4.53
CA ARG A 104 6.69 -3.94 -5.53
C ARG A 104 6.02 -3.44 -6.82
N LEU A 105 4.84 -3.94 -7.19
CA LEU A 105 4.05 -3.35 -8.27
C LEU A 105 3.40 -2.05 -7.80
N LEU A 106 2.90 -2.02 -6.56
CA LEU A 106 2.29 -0.85 -5.96
C LEU A 106 3.31 0.29 -5.73
N GLU A 107 4.51 -0.01 -5.21
CA GLU A 107 5.64 0.92 -5.08
C GLU A 107 6.03 1.55 -6.43
N ARG A 108 6.06 0.74 -7.49
CA ARG A 108 6.32 1.24 -8.85
C ARG A 108 5.19 2.12 -9.38
N TYR A 109 3.94 1.83 -9.02
CA TYR A 109 2.79 2.65 -9.36
C TYR A 109 2.78 3.99 -8.63
N ALA A 110 3.13 4.02 -7.34
CA ALA A 110 3.27 5.28 -6.61
C ALA A 110 4.40 6.15 -7.15
N ALA A 111 5.55 5.56 -7.51
CA ALA A 111 6.67 6.27 -8.13
C ALA A 111 6.45 6.65 -9.62
N ASP A 112 5.21 6.59 -10.12
CA ASP A 112 4.79 6.82 -11.52
C ASP A 112 5.56 6.02 -12.59
N LYS A 113 6.17 4.88 -12.20
CA LYS A 113 6.88 3.94 -13.10
C LYS A 113 5.94 2.91 -13.74
N LEU A 114 4.64 3.05 -13.51
CA LEU A 114 3.55 2.26 -14.08
C LEU A 114 2.31 3.15 -14.19
N SER A 115 1.62 3.10 -15.33
CA SER A 115 0.24 3.59 -15.44
C SER A 115 -0.73 2.70 -14.65
N SER A 116 -1.94 3.21 -14.40
CA SER A 116 -3.00 2.45 -13.72
C SER A 116 -3.36 1.16 -14.48
N HIS A 117 -3.30 1.21 -15.82
CA HIS A 117 -3.53 0.05 -16.68
C HIS A 117 -2.46 -1.03 -16.47
N GLU A 118 -1.18 -0.67 -16.62
CA GLU A 118 -0.07 -1.61 -16.45
C GLU A 118 -0.03 -2.20 -15.03
N TYR A 119 -0.29 -1.38 -13.99
CA TYR A 119 -0.38 -1.86 -12.62
C TYR A 119 -1.48 -2.94 -12.46
N VAL A 120 -2.67 -2.71 -13.02
CA VAL A 120 -3.78 -3.69 -12.98
C VAL A 120 -3.43 -4.94 -13.77
N GLU A 121 -2.90 -4.81 -14.99
CA GLU A 121 -2.52 -5.93 -15.85
C GLU A 121 -1.45 -6.81 -15.19
N MET A 122 -0.36 -6.20 -14.68
CA MET A 122 0.71 -6.91 -13.99
C MET A 122 0.21 -7.57 -12.68
N SER A 123 -0.72 -6.93 -11.96
CA SER A 123 -1.31 -7.50 -10.75
C SER A 123 -2.20 -8.72 -11.07
N LEU A 124 -3.00 -8.66 -12.15
CA LEU A 124 -3.80 -9.79 -12.62
C LEU A 124 -2.91 -10.94 -13.11
N ALA A 125 -1.85 -10.64 -13.86
CA ALA A 125 -0.86 -11.63 -14.29
C ALA A 125 -0.16 -12.32 -13.10
N LEU A 126 0.22 -11.56 -12.08
CA LEU A 126 0.78 -12.08 -10.83
C LEU A 126 -0.19 -13.06 -10.15
N LEU A 127 -1.46 -12.71 -10.01
CA LEU A 127 -2.49 -13.57 -9.42
C LEU A 127 -2.76 -14.82 -10.27
N ALA A 128 -2.84 -14.68 -11.60
CA ALA A 128 -3.06 -15.78 -12.53
C ALA A 128 -1.94 -16.82 -12.45
N ALA A 129 -0.68 -16.38 -12.44
CA ALA A 129 0.50 -17.25 -12.35
C ALA A 129 0.56 -18.08 -11.04
N HIS A 130 -0.10 -17.62 -9.96
CA HIS A 130 -0.10 -18.28 -8.66
C HIS A 130 -1.49 -18.81 -8.26
N LYS A 131 -2.45 -18.85 -9.19
CA LYS A 131 -3.86 -19.24 -8.96
C LYS A 131 -4.02 -20.61 -8.32
N SER A 132 -3.12 -21.56 -8.61
CA SER A 132 -3.11 -22.90 -8.00
C SER A 132 -2.72 -22.87 -6.52
N TRP A 133 -1.81 -21.99 -6.12
CA TRP A 133 -1.32 -21.84 -4.74
C TRP A 133 -2.23 -20.95 -3.89
N LEU A 134 -3.01 -20.07 -4.52
CA LEU A 134 -4.06 -19.26 -3.88
C LEU A 134 -5.34 -20.05 -3.57
N LYS A 135 -5.39 -21.35 -3.88
CA LYS A 135 -6.52 -22.22 -3.51
C LYS A 135 -6.52 -22.46 -2.00
N VAL A 136 -7.40 -21.75 -1.29
CA VAL A 136 -7.71 -22.04 0.13
C VAL A 136 -8.36 -23.42 0.21
N THR A 137 -7.53 -24.44 0.43
CA THR A 137 -8.00 -25.80 0.66
C THR A 137 -8.51 -25.85 2.08
N ARG A 138 -9.82 -25.60 2.25
CA ARG A 138 -10.50 -25.56 3.55
C ARG A 138 -10.52 -26.96 4.18
N ARG A 139 -9.39 -27.40 4.77
CA ARG A 139 -9.39 -28.37 5.86
C ARG A 139 -10.03 -27.68 7.05
N ARG A 140 -11.36 -27.66 7.00
CA ARG A 140 -12.23 -27.38 8.13
C ARG A 140 -11.97 -28.53 9.10
N GLU A 141 -11.16 -28.28 10.12
CA GLU A 141 -11.18 -29.16 11.29
C GLU A 141 -12.65 -29.25 11.73
N PRO A 142 -13.19 -30.46 11.96
CA PRO A 142 -14.44 -30.58 12.68
C PRO A 142 -14.24 -29.86 14.02
N LEU A 143 -15.10 -28.90 14.36
CA LEU A 143 -15.33 -28.65 15.77
C LEU A 143 -15.86 -29.98 16.33
N GLU A 144 -15.03 -30.72 17.05
CA GLU A 144 -15.50 -31.77 17.91
C GLU A 144 -16.30 -31.11 19.04
N SER A 145 -17.59 -30.96 18.74
CA SER A 145 -18.66 -30.71 19.68
C SER A 145 -18.82 -31.93 20.60
N ALA A 146 -17.80 -32.21 21.41
CA ALA A 146 -17.89 -33.10 22.56
C ALA A 146 -18.54 -32.35 23.73
N ARG A 147 -19.80 -31.94 23.55
CA ARG A 147 -20.69 -31.49 24.63
C ARG A 147 -22.00 -32.25 24.55
N SER A 148 -22.33 -32.91 25.67
CA SER A 148 -23.47 -33.84 25.86
C SER A 148 -23.26 -35.18 25.13
N THR A 149 -23.46 -36.37 25.72
CA THR A 149 -24.12 -36.76 26.99
C THR A 149 -23.59 -38.17 27.37
N ALA A 150 -23.68 -38.71 28.61
CA ALA A 150 -24.42 -38.28 29.81
C ALA A 150 -23.77 -38.72 31.14
N LEU A 151 -24.44 -38.37 32.23
CA LEU A 151 -24.44 -38.96 33.58
C LEU A 151 -24.44 -40.50 33.67
N TYR A 152 -24.00 -40.99 34.85
CA TYR A 152 -24.24 -42.28 35.55
C TYR A 152 -23.07 -43.28 35.70
N ALA A 153 -22.95 -43.78 36.94
CA ALA A 153 -22.17 -44.95 37.43
C ALA A 153 -20.62 -44.83 37.39
N SER A 154 -19.87 -45.09 38.47
CA SER A 154 -20.21 -45.50 39.86
C SER A 154 -19.20 -44.95 40.85
#